data_AF-A0A671G6J5-F1
#
_entry.id   AF-A0A671G6J5-F1
#
_cell.length_a   1.000
_cell.length_b   1.000
_cell.length_c   1.000
_cell.angle_alpha   90.00
_cell.angle_beta   90.00
_cell.angle_gamma   90.00
#
_symmetry.space_group_name_H-M   'P 1'
#
loop_
_entity.id
_entity.type
_entity.pdbx_description
1 polymer ?
#
loop_
_entity_poly.entity_id
_entity_poly.type
_entity_poly.pdbx_seq_one_letter_code
_entity_poly.pdbx_strand_id
1 'polypeptide(L)'
;MASAAVENFVTKQLDLLELERDAEVEERRSWQENISLKELQSRGVCLLKLQVSSQQTGLYGRLLVTFEPRRGVSAGVLPSNSFTSGDIVGLYDEGSQLATGILTRITQKSVTVAFDEANDFQLSLDRESSYRLVKLANDVTYKRLKKAAGFLQRLPGRLPEGSGFVCAVPEGARHHPRASWHWENYHGG
;
A
#
# COMPACT_ATOMS: atom_id res chain seq x y z
N MET A 1 24.30 -26.70 -9.28
CA MET A 1 23.11 -27.17 -8.52
C MET A 1 22.33 -26.02 -7.85
N ALA A 2 22.98 -25.01 -7.25
CA ALA A 2 22.28 -23.90 -6.57
C ALA A 2 21.41 -22.99 -7.49
N SER A 3 21.81 -22.76 -8.75
CA SER A 3 21.02 -21.95 -9.71
C SER A 3 19.62 -22.54 -9.95
N ALA A 4 19.53 -23.85 -10.17
CA ALA A 4 18.26 -24.54 -10.43
C ALA A 4 17.31 -24.51 -9.22
N ALA A 5 17.84 -24.50 -8.00
CA ALA A 5 17.03 -24.38 -6.79
C ALA A 5 16.42 -22.97 -6.64
N VAL A 6 17.20 -21.93 -6.96
CA VAL A 6 16.72 -20.53 -6.95
C VAL A 6 15.70 -20.30 -8.07
N GLU A 7 15.95 -20.82 -9.26
CA GLU A 7 15.01 -20.73 -10.39
C GLU A 7 13.66 -21.40 -10.06
N ASN A 8 13.67 -22.62 -9.52
CA ASN A 8 12.44 -23.31 -9.12
C ASN A 8 11.70 -22.57 -8.00
N PHE A 9 12.42 -22.02 -7.04
CA PHE A 9 11.84 -21.20 -5.98
C PHE A 9 11.17 -19.94 -6.56
N VAL A 10 11.88 -19.19 -7.42
CA VAL A 10 11.36 -17.95 -8.02
C VAL A 10 10.13 -18.22 -8.87
N THR A 11 10.13 -19.25 -9.72
CA THR A 11 8.97 -19.62 -10.54
C THR A 11 7.76 -19.93 -9.65
N LYS A 12 7.94 -20.77 -8.63
CA LYS A 12 6.85 -21.11 -7.70
C LYS A 12 6.33 -19.88 -6.95
N GLN A 13 7.20 -18.95 -6.54
CA GLN A 13 6.78 -17.72 -5.87
C GLN A 13 6.02 -16.79 -6.81
N LEU A 14 6.42 -16.70 -8.09
CA LEU A 14 5.69 -15.91 -9.07
C LEU A 14 4.28 -16.45 -9.31
N ASP A 15 4.13 -17.77 -9.44
CA ASP A 15 2.82 -18.42 -9.61
C ASP A 15 1.91 -18.16 -8.41
N LEU A 16 2.44 -18.30 -7.18
CA LEU A 16 1.68 -18.04 -5.95
C LEU A 16 1.26 -16.57 -5.82
N LEU A 17 2.14 -15.64 -6.19
CA LEU A 17 1.83 -14.21 -6.18
C LEU A 17 0.75 -13.84 -7.21
N GLU A 18 0.71 -14.53 -8.36
CA GLU A 18 -0.35 -14.31 -9.35
C GLU A 18 -1.70 -14.83 -8.85
N LEU A 19 -1.73 -16.01 -8.23
CA LEU A 19 -2.94 -16.54 -7.59
C LEU A 19 -3.46 -15.63 -6.47
N GLU A 20 -2.57 -15.13 -5.61
CA GLU A 20 -2.94 -14.19 -4.54
C GLU A 20 -3.51 -12.89 -5.13
N ARG A 21 -2.86 -12.33 -6.15
CA ARG A 21 -3.31 -11.11 -6.83
C ARG A 21 -4.69 -11.31 -7.45
N ASP A 22 -4.91 -12.40 -8.15
CA ASP A 22 -6.17 -12.65 -8.84
C ASP A 22 -7.31 -12.86 -7.83
N ALA A 23 -7.05 -13.53 -6.71
CA ALA A 23 -8.01 -13.62 -5.59
C ALA A 23 -8.34 -12.24 -5.00
N GLU A 24 -7.32 -11.38 -4.77
CA GLU A 24 -7.51 -10.02 -4.25
C GLU A 24 -8.27 -9.11 -5.23
N VAL A 25 -8.08 -9.30 -6.54
CA VAL A 25 -8.78 -8.55 -7.59
C VAL A 25 -10.24 -9.00 -7.70
N GLU A 26 -10.51 -10.30 -7.64
CA GLU A 26 -11.86 -10.85 -7.73
C GLU A 26 -12.72 -10.44 -6.52
N GLU A 27 -12.17 -10.56 -5.30
CA GLU A 27 -12.83 -10.07 -4.09
C GLU A 27 -13.16 -8.58 -4.24
N ARG A 28 -12.24 -7.77 -4.77
CA ARG A 28 -12.41 -6.32 -4.92
C ARG A 28 -13.45 -5.93 -5.96
N ARG A 29 -13.53 -6.63 -7.10
CA ARG A 29 -14.54 -6.35 -8.14
C ARG A 29 -15.96 -6.48 -7.60
N SER A 30 -16.20 -7.54 -6.83
CA SER A 30 -17.51 -7.76 -6.21
C SER A 30 -17.91 -6.65 -5.21
N TRP A 31 -16.93 -6.01 -4.57
CA TRP A 31 -17.16 -4.90 -3.64
C TRP A 31 -17.33 -3.54 -4.34
N GLN A 32 -16.62 -3.27 -5.43
CA GLN A 32 -16.74 -2.00 -6.14
C GLN A 32 -18.02 -1.88 -6.97
N GLU A 33 -18.52 -3.00 -7.53
CA GLU A 33 -19.64 -2.96 -8.48
C GLU A 33 -21.02 -2.87 -7.80
N ASN A 34 -21.15 -3.32 -6.54
CA ASN A 34 -22.45 -3.44 -5.87
C ASN A 34 -22.61 -2.60 -4.59
N ILE A 35 -21.59 -1.87 -4.14
CA ILE A 35 -21.62 -1.17 -2.85
C ILE A 35 -21.74 0.33 -3.07
N SER A 36 -22.71 0.95 -2.38
CA SER A 36 -22.88 2.39 -2.42
C SER A 36 -21.72 3.12 -1.73
N LEU A 37 -21.42 4.36 -2.17
CA LEU A 37 -20.37 5.18 -1.55
C LEU A 37 -20.58 5.39 -0.04
N LYS A 38 -21.84 5.44 0.42
CA LYS A 38 -22.17 5.57 1.84
C LYS A 38 -21.83 4.31 2.64
N GLU A 39 -22.06 3.14 2.07
CA GLU A 39 -21.67 1.87 2.70
C GLU A 39 -20.14 1.73 2.76
N LEU A 40 -19.43 2.12 1.70
CA LEU A 40 -17.96 2.16 1.73
C LEU A 40 -17.44 3.09 2.83
N GLN A 41 -18.10 4.23 3.05
CA GLN A 41 -17.75 5.12 4.17
C GLN A 41 -18.07 4.47 5.52
N SER A 42 -19.21 3.77 5.65
CA SER A 42 -19.55 3.08 6.90
C SER A 42 -18.56 1.96 7.26
N ARG A 43 -17.96 1.32 6.25
CA ARG A 43 -16.89 0.34 6.40
C ARG A 43 -15.53 0.98 6.68
N GLY A 44 -15.41 2.30 6.56
CA GLY A 44 -14.19 3.04 6.84
C GLY A 44 -13.15 3.07 5.73
N VAL A 45 -13.49 2.59 4.52
CA VAL A 45 -12.58 2.51 3.36
C VAL A 45 -12.76 3.67 2.37
N CYS A 46 -13.70 4.57 2.64
CA CYS A 46 -13.99 5.75 1.83
C CYS A 46 -14.28 6.96 2.72
N LEU A 47 -13.81 8.14 2.29
CA LEU A 47 -14.09 9.43 2.91
C LEU A 47 -14.77 10.32 1.87
N LEU A 48 -15.99 10.75 2.16
CA LEU A 48 -16.79 11.60 1.26
C LEU A 48 -16.78 13.06 1.71
N LYS A 49 -17.08 13.97 0.78
CA LYS A 49 -17.32 15.40 1.04
C LYS A 49 -16.14 16.08 1.74
N LEU A 50 -14.94 15.80 1.23
CA LEU A 50 -13.71 16.42 1.67
C LEU A 50 -13.46 17.71 0.88
N GLN A 51 -12.82 18.68 1.51
CA GLN A 51 -12.36 19.93 0.90
C GLN A 51 -10.85 20.06 1.08
N VAL A 52 -10.20 20.78 0.18
CA VAL A 52 -8.76 21.05 0.29
C VAL A 52 -8.51 22.13 1.33
N SER A 53 -7.70 21.78 2.33
CA SER A 53 -7.26 22.71 3.38
C SER A 53 -5.92 23.36 3.04
N SER A 54 -4.95 22.56 2.59
CA SER A 54 -3.64 23.06 2.17
C SER A 54 -3.02 22.22 1.06
N GLN A 55 -2.12 22.84 0.30
CA GLN A 55 -1.32 22.22 -0.74
C GLN A 55 0.13 22.67 -0.57
N GLN A 56 1.07 21.73 -0.58
CA GLN A 56 2.49 21.99 -0.35
C GLN A 56 3.34 21.05 -1.20
N THR A 57 4.51 21.49 -1.65
CA THR A 57 5.48 20.59 -2.29
C THR A 57 6.24 19.82 -1.22
N GLY A 58 6.21 18.49 -1.31
CA GLY A 58 6.90 17.56 -0.44
C GLY A 58 8.22 17.06 -1.02
N LEU A 59 8.76 16.01 -0.39
CA LEU A 59 10.00 15.36 -0.83
C LEU A 59 9.85 14.79 -2.25
N TYR A 60 10.94 14.84 -3.01
CA TYR A 60 11.01 14.38 -4.40
C TYR A 60 10.05 15.12 -5.36
N GLY A 61 9.66 16.36 -5.04
CA GLY A 61 8.74 17.14 -5.88
C GLY A 61 7.34 16.54 -5.92
N ARG A 62 6.89 15.90 -4.83
CA ARG A 62 5.54 15.36 -4.73
C ARG A 62 4.57 16.40 -4.19
N LEU A 63 3.39 16.50 -4.75
CA LEU A 63 2.35 17.41 -4.24
C LEU A 63 1.68 16.79 -3.01
N LEU A 64 1.83 17.43 -1.85
CA LEU A 64 1.14 17.09 -0.61
C LEU A 64 -0.14 17.90 -0.50
N VAL A 65 -1.29 17.24 -0.52
CA VAL A 65 -2.59 17.87 -0.33
C VAL A 65 -3.21 17.39 0.95
N THR A 66 -3.59 18.33 1.82
CA THR A 66 -4.33 18.05 3.05
C THR A 66 -5.80 18.31 2.82
N PHE A 67 -6.61 17.29 3.10
CA PHE A 67 -8.06 17.31 3.01
C PHE A 67 -8.69 17.31 4.39
N GLU A 68 -9.79 18.03 4.52
CA GLU A 68 -10.60 18.12 5.73
C GLU A 68 -12.08 17.91 5.38
N PRO A 69 -12.95 17.51 6.34
CA PRO A 69 -14.39 17.50 6.11
C PRO A 69 -14.90 18.88 5.72
N ARG A 70 -15.81 18.94 4.73
CA ARG A 70 -16.46 20.20 4.35
C ARG A 70 -17.20 20.82 5.54
N ARG A 71 -17.02 22.14 5.72
CA ARG A 71 -17.70 22.89 6.78
C ARG A 71 -19.22 22.72 6.65
N GLY A 72 -19.88 22.26 7.73
CA GLY A 72 -21.32 22.02 7.78
C GLY A 72 -21.77 20.58 7.54
N VAL A 73 -20.89 19.67 7.12
CA VAL A 73 -21.23 18.24 6.94
C VAL A 73 -20.94 17.40 8.20
N SER A 74 -19.86 17.72 8.90
CA SER A 74 -19.51 17.12 10.20
C SER A 74 -18.97 18.20 11.13
N ALA A 75 -18.80 17.86 12.42
CA ALA A 75 -18.22 18.76 13.43
C ALA A 75 -16.71 19.05 13.21
N GLY A 76 -16.25 19.06 11.95
CA GLY A 76 -14.84 19.18 11.57
C GLY A 76 -14.01 17.95 11.89
N VAL A 77 -14.66 16.79 12.06
CA VAL A 77 -14.03 15.50 12.37
C VAL A 77 -14.30 14.53 11.23
N LEU A 78 -13.28 13.74 10.86
CA LEU A 78 -13.40 12.68 9.87
C LEU A 78 -14.26 11.54 10.44
N PRO A 79 -15.10 10.89 9.61
CA PRO A 79 -15.83 9.71 10.03
C PRO A 79 -14.86 8.57 10.42
N SER A 80 -15.34 7.64 11.24
CA SER A 80 -14.59 6.42 11.60
C SER A 80 -14.09 5.72 10.35
N ASN A 81 -12.77 5.47 10.31
CA ASN A 81 -12.13 5.01 9.09
C ASN A 81 -10.91 4.12 9.39
N SER A 82 -10.49 3.34 8.40
CA SER A 82 -9.38 2.38 8.48
C SER A 82 -8.18 2.83 7.65
N PHE A 83 -8.00 4.14 7.44
CA PHE A 83 -6.87 4.67 6.69
C PHE A 83 -5.63 4.74 7.57
N THR A 84 -4.49 4.35 7.00
CA THR A 84 -3.19 4.31 7.65
C THR A 84 -2.13 4.88 6.73
N SER A 85 -1.06 5.41 7.31
CA SER A 85 0.05 5.96 6.51
C SER A 85 0.68 4.86 5.66
N GLY A 86 0.85 5.12 4.37
CA GLY A 86 1.31 4.14 3.37
C GLY A 86 0.20 3.51 2.54
N ASP A 87 -1.08 3.71 2.91
CA ASP A 87 -2.20 3.28 2.07
C ASP A 87 -2.22 4.01 0.74
N ILE A 88 -2.57 3.29 -0.33
CA ILE A 88 -2.78 3.86 -1.65
C ILE A 88 -4.24 4.30 -1.73
N VAL A 89 -4.45 5.53 -2.17
CA VAL A 89 -5.78 6.14 -2.21
C VAL A 89 -6.04 6.75 -3.58
N GLY A 90 -7.25 6.58 -4.07
CA GLY A 90 -7.75 7.25 -5.26
C GLY A 90 -8.45 8.53 -4.85
N LEU A 91 -8.07 9.64 -5.48
CA LEU A 91 -8.77 10.90 -5.39
C LEU A 91 -9.81 10.97 -6.50
N TYR A 92 -11.05 11.25 -6.14
CA TYR A 92 -12.13 11.41 -7.10
C TYR A 92 -12.89 12.71 -6.86
N ASP A 93 -13.43 13.23 -7.95
CA ASP A 93 -14.43 14.29 -7.95
C ASP A 93 -15.84 13.69 -8.11
N GLU A 94 -16.85 14.53 -8.34
CA GLU A 94 -18.27 14.18 -8.48
C GLU A 94 -18.55 13.06 -9.50
N GLY A 95 -17.66 12.83 -10.47
CA GLY A 95 -17.87 11.80 -11.51
C GLY A 95 -16.68 10.90 -11.82
N SER A 96 -15.44 11.35 -11.63
CA SER A 96 -14.25 10.66 -12.16
C SER A 96 -13.09 10.56 -11.16
N GLN A 97 -12.19 9.63 -11.42
CA GLN A 97 -10.91 9.53 -10.71
C GLN A 97 -9.97 10.62 -11.24
N LEU A 98 -9.51 11.49 -10.37
CA LEU A 98 -8.56 12.56 -10.70
C LEU A 98 -7.12 12.05 -10.62
N ALA A 99 -6.79 11.33 -9.55
CA ALA A 99 -5.43 10.92 -9.28
C ALA A 99 -5.34 9.71 -8.35
N THR A 100 -4.14 9.16 -8.25
CA THR A 100 -3.79 8.16 -7.23
C THR A 100 -2.63 8.68 -6.40
N GLY A 101 -2.76 8.59 -5.09
CA GLY A 101 -1.75 9.08 -4.16
C GLY A 101 -1.48 8.12 -3.01
N ILE A 102 -0.49 8.46 -2.20
CA ILE A 102 -0.12 7.71 -1.01
C ILE A 102 -0.48 8.53 0.21
N LEU A 103 -1.20 7.93 1.15
CA LEU A 103 -1.53 8.56 2.42
C LEU A 103 -0.26 8.77 3.24
N THR A 104 0.09 10.00 3.54
CA THR A 104 1.31 10.33 4.32
C THR A 104 1.01 10.57 5.79
N ARG A 105 -0.18 11.12 6.08
CA ARG A 105 -0.59 11.43 7.44
C ARG A 105 -2.11 11.36 7.57
N ILE A 106 -2.57 10.88 8.71
CA ILE A 106 -3.97 10.95 9.11
C ILE A 106 -4.10 11.49 10.53
N THR A 107 -5.09 12.34 10.74
CA THR A 107 -5.50 12.84 12.05
C THR A 107 -7.01 12.65 12.21
N GLN A 108 -7.56 13.01 13.37
CA GLN A 108 -9.01 12.98 13.57
C GLN A 108 -9.76 13.99 12.68
N LYS A 109 -9.08 15.03 12.17
CA LYS A 109 -9.72 16.16 11.45
C LYS A 109 -9.27 16.30 10.01
N SER A 110 -8.16 15.66 9.64
CA SER A 110 -7.54 15.84 8.33
C SER A 110 -6.79 14.61 7.86
N VAL A 111 -6.65 14.51 6.55
CA VAL A 111 -5.88 13.48 5.87
C VAL A 111 -4.98 14.11 4.83
N THR A 112 -3.71 13.74 4.81
CA THR A 112 -2.72 14.27 3.86
C THR A 112 -2.30 13.18 2.89
N VAL A 113 -2.38 13.48 1.61
CA VAL A 113 -2.06 12.56 0.51
C VAL A 113 -0.94 13.15 -0.32
N ALA A 114 0.05 12.33 -0.66
CA ALA A 114 1.12 12.66 -1.60
C ALA A 114 0.75 12.16 -3.00
N PHE A 115 0.72 13.08 -3.96
CA PHE A 115 0.54 12.82 -5.38
C PHE A 115 1.87 12.95 -6.12
N ASP A 116 2.01 12.25 -7.24
CA ASP A 116 3.26 12.25 -8.02
C ASP A 116 3.13 13.26 -9.16
N GLU A 117 3.77 14.43 -9.01
CA GLU A 117 3.68 15.51 -10.00
C GLU A 117 4.03 15.02 -11.42
N ALA A 118 4.90 14.00 -11.55
CA ALA A 118 5.29 13.42 -12.84
C ALA A 118 4.14 12.81 -13.65
N ASN A 119 3.13 12.25 -12.98
CA ASN A 119 1.94 11.69 -13.62
C ASN A 119 0.73 12.65 -13.56
N ASP A 120 0.80 13.62 -12.65
CA ASP A 120 -0.33 14.42 -12.17
C ASP A 120 -0.16 15.93 -12.44
N PHE A 121 0.69 16.32 -13.42
CA PHE A 121 1.07 17.71 -13.76
C PHE A 121 -0.09 18.71 -13.98
N GLN A 122 -1.35 18.25 -13.97
CA GLN A 122 -2.55 19.03 -14.16
C GLN A 122 -3.55 18.98 -12.99
N LEU A 123 -3.16 18.44 -11.82
CA LEU A 123 -4.02 18.46 -10.63
C LEU A 123 -4.11 19.86 -10.01
N SER A 124 -4.93 20.72 -10.62
CA SER A 124 -5.44 21.93 -9.97
C SER A 124 -6.60 21.55 -9.07
N LEU A 125 -6.34 21.44 -7.76
CA LEU A 125 -7.38 21.17 -6.79
C LEU A 125 -7.95 22.47 -6.22
N ASP A 126 -9.24 22.70 -6.46
CA ASP A 126 -9.97 23.87 -6.00
C ASP A 126 -10.38 23.70 -4.53
N ARG A 127 -10.36 24.78 -3.76
CA ARG A 127 -10.74 24.73 -2.33
C ARG A 127 -12.23 24.62 -2.09
N GLU A 128 -13.05 25.00 -3.08
CA GLU A 128 -14.51 25.00 -2.98
C GLU A 128 -15.15 23.68 -3.43
N SER A 129 -14.40 22.88 -4.20
CA SER A 129 -14.83 21.59 -4.73
C SER A 129 -14.90 20.51 -3.65
N SER A 130 -15.77 19.53 -3.88
CA SER A 130 -16.03 18.43 -2.94
C SER A 130 -15.40 17.14 -3.45
N TYR A 131 -14.31 16.72 -2.80
CA TYR A 131 -13.58 15.52 -3.14
C TYR A 131 -14.03 14.31 -2.33
N ARG A 132 -13.73 13.13 -2.87
CA ARG A 132 -13.81 11.86 -2.15
C ARG A 132 -12.49 11.10 -2.27
N LEU A 133 -12.10 10.45 -1.18
CA LEU A 133 -10.93 9.57 -1.13
C LEU A 133 -11.40 8.13 -0.93
N VAL A 134 -10.94 7.24 -1.79
CA VAL A 134 -11.24 5.80 -1.71
C VAL A 134 -9.93 5.06 -1.50
N LYS A 135 -9.88 4.17 -0.51
CA LYS A 135 -8.74 3.28 -0.33
C LYS A 135 -8.67 2.33 -1.52
N LEU A 136 -7.60 2.43 -2.28
CA LEU A 136 -7.29 1.51 -3.36
C LEU A 136 -6.45 0.38 -2.79
N ALA A 137 -6.54 -0.80 -3.39
CA ALA A 137 -5.70 -1.89 -2.94
C ALA A 137 -4.30 -1.80 -3.54
N ASN A 138 -3.42 -2.59 -2.94
CA ASN A 138 -2.00 -2.35 -2.99
C ASN A 138 -1.33 -3.16 -4.10
N ASP A 139 -1.55 -2.74 -5.35
CA ASP A 139 -0.79 -3.26 -6.48
C ASP A 139 0.73 -3.00 -6.33
N VAL A 140 1.13 -2.08 -5.44
CA VAL A 140 2.55 -1.77 -5.17
C VAL A 140 3.22 -2.92 -4.42
N THR A 141 2.53 -3.62 -3.52
CA THR A 141 3.08 -4.82 -2.85
C THR A 141 3.38 -5.91 -3.87
N TYR A 142 2.40 -6.25 -4.72
CA TYR A 142 2.60 -7.21 -5.81
C TYR A 142 3.75 -6.80 -6.74
N LYS A 143 3.78 -5.53 -7.18
CA LYS A 143 4.83 -5.01 -8.06
C LYS A 143 6.22 -5.08 -7.41
N ARG A 144 6.33 -4.82 -6.10
CA ARG A 144 7.61 -4.90 -5.36
C ARG A 144 8.07 -6.35 -5.25
N LEU A 145 7.18 -7.27 -4.87
CA LEU A 145 7.50 -8.69 -4.76
C LEU A 145 7.90 -9.28 -6.12
N LYS A 146 7.16 -8.97 -7.19
CA LYS A 146 7.49 -9.39 -8.56
C LYS A 146 8.85 -8.85 -9.02
N LYS A 147 9.16 -7.58 -8.74
CA LYS A 147 10.48 -6.99 -9.03
C LYS A 147 11.61 -7.67 -8.24
N ALA A 148 11.40 -7.95 -6.96
CA ALA A 148 12.38 -8.64 -6.13
C ALA A 148 12.64 -10.07 -6.62
N ALA A 149 11.59 -10.81 -6.97
CA ALA A 149 11.70 -12.14 -7.59
C ALA A 149 12.46 -12.08 -8.92
N GLY A 150 12.16 -11.10 -9.78
CA GLY A 150 12.89 -10.88 -11.03
C GLY A 150 14.35 -10.46 -10.81
N PHE A 151 14.67 -9.78 -9.71
CA PHE A 151 16.05 -9.47 -9.33
C PHE A 151 16.80 -10.73 -8.87
N LEU A 152 16.18 -11.56 -8.03
CA LEU A 152 16.75 -12.83 -7.56
C LEU A 152 17.12 -13.76 -8.72
N GLN A 153 16.28 -13.81 -9.76
CA GLN A 153 16.54 -14.61 -10.96
C GLN A 153 17.77 -14.15 -11.75
N ARG A 154 18.14 -12.87 -11.64
CA ARG A 154 19.27 -12.27 -12.37
C ARG A 154 20.57 -12.27 -11.57
N LEU A 155 20.54 -12.64 -10.29
CA LEU A 155 21.74 -12.67 -9.46
C LEU A 155 22.64 -13.84 -9.89
N PRO A 156 23.92 -13.58 -10.23
CA PRO A 156 24.85 -14.66 -10.51
C PRO A 156 25.08 -15.49 -9.24
N GLY A 157 24.77 -16.78 -9.32
CA GLY A 157 24.76 -17.71 -8.21
C GLY A 157 26.12 -17.83 -7.52
N ARG A 158 26.28 -17.14 -6.39
CA ARG A 158 27.30 -17.46 -5.39
C ARG A 158 26.70 -17.31 -4.00
N LEU A 159 25.72 -18.14 -3.70
CA LEU A 159 25.42 -18.47 -2.31
C LEU A 159 26.53 -19.39 -1.82
N PRO A 160 27.26 -19.05 -0.74
CA PRO A 160 28.25 -19.96 -0.17
C PRO A 160 27.56 -21.26 0.23
N GLU A 161 28.17 -22.38 -0.14
CA GLU A 161 27.69 -23.72 0.25
C GLU A 161 27.57 -23.77 1.77
N GLY A 162 26.35 -24.01 2.28
CA GLY A 162 26.02 -24.01 3.71
C GLY A 162 24.85 -23.11 4.11
N SER A 163 24.33 -22.25 3.23
CA SER A 163 23.15 -21.42 3.51
C SER A 163 21.84 -22.18 3.24
N GLY A 164 21.46 -23.06 4.16
CA GLY A 164 20.09 -23.58 4.22
C GLY A 164 19.13 -22.47 4.71
N PHE A 165 18.06 -22.20 3.97
CA PHE A 165 16.91 -21.50 4.54
C PHE A 165 16.21 -22.45 5.52
N VAL A 166 16.58 -22.36 6.79
CA VAL A 166 15.82 -23.03 7.86
C VAL A 166 14.63 -22.13 8.17
N CYS A 167 13.47 -22.43 7.58
CA CYS A 167 12.19 -21.94 8.09
C CYS A 167 11.87 -22.76 9.34
N ALA A 168 12.46 -22.40 10.48
CA ALA A 168 12.05 -22.94 11.76
C ALA A 168 10.73 -22.26 12.13
N VAL A 169 9.62 -22.93 11.85
CA VAL A 169 8.36 -22.64 12.54
C VAL A 169 8.48 -23.36 13.89
N PRO A 170 8.62 -22.65 15.02
CA PRO A 170 8.55 -23.32 16.31
C PRO A 170 7.06 -23.63 16.57
N GLU A 171 6.73 -24.91 16.67
CA GLU A 171 5.50 -25.36 17.30
C GLU A 171 5.52 -24.91 18.77
N GLY A 172 4.67 -23.94 19.08
CA GLY A 172 4.24 -23.63 20.44
C GLY A 172 5.14 -22.69 21.24
N ALA A 173 4.95 -21.38 21.10
CA ALA A 173 5.08 -20.45 22.22
C ALA A 173 4.29 -19.16 21.96
N ARG A 174 3.44 -18.80 22.91
CA ARG A 174 2.66 -17.57 22.97
C ARG A 174 3.57 -16.37 23.26
N HIS A 175 3.15 -15.18 22.80
CA HIS A 175 3.64 -13.83 23.13
C HIS A 175 4.93 -13.32 22.42
N HIS A 176 4.73 -12.48 21.39
CA HIS A 176 5.33 -11.16 21.08
C HIS A 176 6.77 -10.75 21.52
N PRO A 177 7.43 -9.80 20.81
CA PRO A 177 8.48 -10.16 19.85
C PRO A 177 9.81 -9.45 20.11
N ARG A 178 10.92 -10.18 20.01
CA ARG A 178 12.18 -9.63 19.49
C ARG A 178 13.07 -10.80 19.06
N ALA A 179 13.06 -11.11 17.77
CA ALA A 179 14.08 -11.98 17.21
C ALA A 179 15.41 -11.19 17.23
N SER A 180 16.28 -11.50 18.20
CA SER A 180 17.66 -11.06 18.16
C SER A 180 18.39 -11.91 17.12
N TRP A 181 18.85 -11.26 16.07
CA TRP A 181 19.76 -11.88 15.11
C TRP A 181 21.13 -11.99 15.76
N HIS A 182 21.46 -13.18 16.26
CA HIS A 182 22.81 -13.48 16.70
C HIS A 182 23.51 -14.27 15.61
N TRP A 183 24.70 -13.81 15.21
CA TRP A 183 25.57 -14.49 14.29
C TRP A 183 26.64 -15.20 15.11
N GLU A 184 26.89 -16.48 14.84
CA GLU A 184 27.98 -17.22 15.47
C GLU A 184 28.84 -17.84 14.38
N ASN A 185 30.06 -17.33 14.27
CA ASN A 185 31.06 -17.85 13.35
C ASN A 185 31.82 -19.00 14.04
N TYR A 186 31.55 -20.22 13.61
CA TYR A 186 32.42 -21.35 13.91
C TYR A 186 33.58 -21.38 12.91
N HIS A 187 34.77 -20.98 13.36
CA HIS A 187 36.02 -21.37 12.73
C HIS A 187 36.52 -22.65 13.39
N GLY A 188 36.36 -23.80 12.72
CA GLY A 188 37.02 -25.05 13.08
C GLY A 188 38.24 -25.27 12.17
N GLY A 189 39.40 -25.45 12.78
CA GLY A 189 40.60 -25.99 12.14
C GLY A 189 40.60 -27.52 12.13
#